data_AF-A0AAU1ND52-F1
#
_entry.id   AF-A0AAU1ND52-F1
#
_cell.length_a   1.000
_cell.length_b   1.000
_cell.length_c   1.000
_cell.angle_alpha   90.00
_cell.angle_beta   90.00
_cell.angle_gamma   90.00
#
_symmetry.space_group_name_H-M   'P 1'
#
loop_
_entity.id
_entity.type
_entity.pdbx_description
1 polymer ?
#
loop_
_entity_poly.entity_id
_entity_poly.type
_entity_poly.pdbx_seq_one_letter_code
_entity_poly.pdbx_strand_id
1 'polypeptide(L)' 'MRKPHVIWAFVPVLAFLSTPFLPFVNGPYLWFGIPSVLAWCLLWTAGTTASLALVEHFARTDNERADRDEAEEAAA' A
#
# COMPACT_ATOMS: atom_id res chain seq x y z
N MET A 1 14.57 11.33 10.16
CA MET A 1 13.77 10.31 10.88
C MET A 1 12.92 9.61 9.84
N ARG A 2 13.01 8.28 9.67
CA ARG A 2 12.25 7.57 8.61
C ARG A 2 10.77 7.57 9.02
N LYS A 3 9.92 8.32 8.32
CA LYS A 3 8.47 8.36 8.59
C LYS A 3 7.92 6.94 8.40
N PRO A 4 7.30 6.32 9.42
CA PRO A 4 6.89 4.91 9.38
C PRO A 4 5.85 4.64 8.29
N HIS A 5 5.19 5.67 7.77
CA HIS A 5 4.14 5.56 6.75
C HIS A 5 4.70 5.19 5.36
N VAL A 6 6.00 5.44 5.10
CA VAL A 6 6.69 5.05 3.85
C VAL A 6 6.70 3.53 3.67
N ILE A 7 6.55 2.75 4.75
CA ILE A 7 6.54 1.29 4.68
C ILE A 7 5.37 0.77 3.83
N TRP A 8 4.24 1.49 3.79
CA TRP A 8 3.09 1.11 2.98
C TRP A 8 3.42 1.15 1.47
N ALA A 9 4.32 2.03 1.03
CA ALA A 9 4.76 2.08 -0.36
C ALA A 9 5.50 0.81 -0.85
N PHE A 10 5.89 -0.11 0.05
CA PHE A 10 6.47 -1.40 -0.33
C PHE A 10 5.46 -2.41 -0.87
N VAL A 11 4.15 -2.20 -0.65
CA VAL A 11 3.09 -3.11 -1.10
C VAL A 11 3.20 -3.46 -2.60
N PRO A 12 3.26 -2.50 -3.55
CA PRO A 12 3.42 -2.83 -4.98
C PRO A 12 4.74 -3.53 -5.31
N VAL A 13 5.82 -3.25 -4.58
CA VAL A 13 7.12 -3.92 -4.77
C VAL A 13 7.00 -5.40 -4.39
N LEU A 14 6.33 -5.68 -3.27
CA LEU A 14 6.09 -7.05 -2.82
C LEU A 14 5.23 -7.83 -3.81
N ALA A 15 4.19 -7.17 -4.37
CA ALA A 15 3.35 -7.73 -5.43
C ALA A 15 4.20 -8.22 -6.61
N PHE A 16 5.08 -7.32 -7.10
CA PHE A 16 5.93 -7.57 -8.26
C PHE A 16 6.92 -8.70 -8.00
N LEU A 17 7.62 -8.67 -6.86
CA LEU A 17 8.61 -9.69 -6.50
C LEU A 17 7.98 -11.06 -6.25
N SER A 18 6.71 -11.12 -5.86
CA SER A 18 6.00 -12.37 -5.60
C SER A 18 5.49 -13.06 -6.87
N THR A 19 5.26 -12.30 -7.95
CA THR A 19 4.72 -12.80 -9.23
C THR A 19 5.41 -14.05 -9.79
N PRO A 20 6.76 -14.16 -9.86
CA PRO A 20 7.43 -15.34 -10.42
C PRO A 20 7.28 -16.61 -9.57
N PHE A 21 6.84 -16.51 -8.32
CA PHE A 21 6.68 -17.66 -7.42
C PHE A 21 5.27 -18.25 -7.45
N LEU A 22 4.38 -17.71 -8.29
CA LEU A 22 2.99 -18.10 -8.34
C LEU A 22 2.71 -19.19 -9.36
N PRO A 23 1.70 -20.04 -9.12
CA PRO A 23 1.47 -21.22 -9.94
C PRO A 23 1.14 -20.87 -11.40
N PHE A 24 0.50 -19.72 -11.65
CA PHE A 24 0.12 -19.30 -13.00
C PHE A 24 1.28 -19.04 -13.97
N VAL A 25 2.52 -18.92 -13.49
CA VAL A 25 3.68 -18.78 -14.39
C VAL A 25 4.04 -20.11 -15.07
N ASN A 26 3.62 -21.24 -14.48
CA ASN A 26 3.96 -22.58 -14.95
C ASN A 26 2.77 -23.31 -15.60
N GLY A 27 1.56 -22.73 -15.58
CA GLY A 27 0.39 -23.35 -16.19
C GLY A 27 -0.92 -22.62 -15.87
N PRO A 28 -2.04 -23.06 -16.46
CA PRO A 28 -3.35 -22.49 -16.18
C PRO A 28 -3.89 -22.98 -14.83
N TYR A 29 -3.92 -22.09 -13.84
CA TYR A 29 -4.50 -22.37 -12.51
C TYR A 29 -5.71 -21.48 -12.24
N LEU A 30 -6.74 -22.08 -11.62
CA LEU A 30 -7.95 -21.39 -11.18
C LEU A 30 -7.90 -21.15 -9.67
N TRP A 31 -8.20 -19.92 -9.25
CA TRP A 31 -8.47 -19.54 -7.86
C TRP A 31 -9.91 -19.06 -7.76
N PHE A 32 -10.70 -19.63 -6.84
CA PHE A 32 -12.12 -19.28 -6.67
C PHE A 32 -12.96 -19.35 -7.97
N GLY A 33 -12.58 -20.23 -8.90
CA GLY A 33 -13.25 -20.38 -10.20
C GLY A 33 -12.84 -19.37 -11.28
N ILE A 34 -11.92 -18.44 -11.00
CA ILE A 34 -11.36 -17.50 -11.98
C ILE A 34 -9.87 -17.78 -12.24
N PRO A 35 -9.32 -17.38 -13.40
CA PRO A 35 -7.89 -17.45 -13.66
C PRO A 35 -7.10 -16.77 -12.54
N SER A 36 -6.16 -17.50 -11.94
CA SER A 36 -5.38 -17.04 -10.78
C SER A 36 -4.57 -15.76 -11.07
N VAL A 37 -4.16 -15.52 -12.32
CA VAL A 37 -3.59 -14.23 -12.76
C VAL A 37 -4.55 -13.08 -12.48
N LEU A 38 -5.83 -13.22 -12.84
CA LEU A 38 -6.83 -12.17 -12.64
C LEU A 38 -7.11 -11.95 -11.16
N ALA A 39 -7.21 -13.03 -10.38
CA ALA A 39 -7.36 -12.96 -8.93
C ALA A 39 -6.19 -12.22 -8.28
N TRP A 40 -4.95 -12.52 -8.70
CA TRP A 40 -3.74 -11.87 -8.23
C TRP A 40 -3.69 -10.40 -8.60
N CYS A 41 -3.97 -10.06 -9.87
CA CYS A 41 -4.04 -8.67 -10.32
C CYS A 41 -5.08 -7.87 -9.53
N LEU A 42 -6.27 -8.43 -9.31
CA LEU A 42 -7.34 -7.77 -8.55
C LEU A 42 -6.92 -7.52 -7.09
N LEU A 43 -6.39 -8.55 -6.42
CA LEU A 43 -5.89 -8.47 -5.05
C LEU A 43 -4.87 -7.35 -4.90
N TRP A 44 -3.84 -7.30 -5.75
CA TRP A 44 -2.76 -6.31 -5.62
C TRP A 44 -3.12 -4.94 -6.16
N THR A 45 -4.06 -4.82 -7.09
CA THR A 45 -4.60 -3.52 -7.50
C THR A 45 -5.34 -2.88 -6.33
N ALA A 46 -6.23 -3.64 -5.69
CA ALA A 46 -6.96 -3.17 -4.50
C ALA A 46 -5.98 -2.88 -3.34
N GLY A 47 -5.03 -3.78 -3.09
CA GLY A 47 -4.01 -3.63 -2.05
C GLY A 47 -3.12 -2.41 -2.26
N THR A 48 -2.67 -2.16 -3.49
CA THR A 48 -1.85 -0.98 -3.82
C THR A 48 -2.66 0.31 -3.67
N THR A 49 -3.92 0.31 -4.13
CA THR A 49 -4.83 1.46 -3.97
C THR A 49 -5.06 1.80 -2.50
N ALA A 50 -5.38 0.79 -1.69
CA ALA A 50 -5.56 0.96 -0.24
C ALA A 50 -4.27 1.43 0.44
N SER A 51 -3.13 0.88 0.02
CA SER A 51 -1.83 1.27 0.55
C SER A 51 -1.51 2.75 0.28
N LEU A 52 -1.73 3.22 -0.95
CA LEU A 52 -1.53 4.63 -1.30
C LEU A 52 -2.49 5.54 -0.52
N ALA A 53 -3.75 5.14 -0.39
CA ALA A 53 -4.73 5.88 0.42
C ALA A 53 -4.29 5.98 1.90
N LEU A 54 -3.73 4.90 2.46
CA LEU A 54 -3.16 4.90 3.81
C LEU A 54 -1.95 5.83 3.94
N VAL A 55 -1.02 5.78 2.98
CA VAL A 55 0.14 6.69 2.94
C VAL A 55 -0.31 8.14 2.98
N GLU A 56 -1.27 8.51 2.14
CA GLU A 56 -1.82 9.87 2.08
C GLU A 56 -2.52 10.25 3.39
N HIS A 57 -3.37 9.37 3.93
CA HIS A 57 -4.11 9.62 5.16
C HIS A 57 -3.18 9.88 6.36
N PHE A 58 -2.13 9.07 6.52
CA PHE A 58 -1.14 9.28 7.58
C PHE A 58 -0.28 10.51 7.35
N ALA A 59 0.13 10.78 6.11
CA ALA A 59 0.89 11.98 5.78
C ALA A 59 0.11 13.26 6.11
N ARG A 60 -1.19 13.28 5.80
CA ARG A 60 -2.08 14.40 6.13
C ARG A 60 -2.23 14.59 7.65
N THR A 61 -2.44 13.50 8.38
CA THR A 61 -2.60 13.53 9.84
C THR A 61 -1.33 14.03 10.54
N ASP A 62 -0.15 13.67 10.03
CA ASP A 62 1.14 14.13 10.55
C ASP A 62 1.32 15.64 10.34
N ASN A 63 0.91 16.18 9.18
CA ASN A 63 0.97 17.61 8.91
C ASN A 63 0.01 18.42 9.79
N GLU A 64 -1.24 17.96 9.94
CA GLU A 64 -2.25 18.63 10.78
C GLU A 64 -1.85 18.67 12.27
N ARG A 65 -1.01 17.73 12.73
CA ARG A 65 -0.43 17.76 14.08
C ARG A 65 0.69 18.79 14.17
N ALA A 66 1.62 18.79 13.21
CA ALA A 66 2.69 19.78 13.18
C ALA A 66 2.15 21.22 13.16
N ASP A 67 1.14 21.50 12.32
CA ASP A 67 0.52 22.83 12.22
C ASP A 67 -0.14 23.27 13.55
N ARG A 68 -0.69 22.31 14.31
CA ARG A 68 -1.30 22.60 15.62
C ARG A 68 -0.24 22.91 16.68
N ASP A 69 0.83 22.12 16.71
CA ASP A 69 1.92 22.28 17.66
C ASP A 69 2.60 23.64 17.45
N GLU A 70 2.80 24.06 16.19
CA GLU A 70 3.33 25.39 15.84
C GLU A 70 2.40 26.54 16.27
N ALA A 71 1.07 26.37 16.12
CA ALA A 71 0.10 27.38 16.55
C ALA A 71 0.03 27.52 18.08
N GLU A 72 0.21 26.42 18.82
CA GLU A 72 0.27 26.42 20.29
C GLU A 72 1.57 27.07 20.79
N GLU A 73 2.70 26.79 20.14
CA GLU A 73 3.99 27.44 20.45
C GLU A 73 3.96 28.94 20.15
N ALA A 74 3.36 29.37 19.04
CA ALA A 74 3.22 30.78 18.69
C ALA A 74 2.27 31.56 19.63
N ALA A 75 1.41 30.86 20.38
CA ALA A 75 0.46 31.44 21.33
C ALA A 75 0.99 31.48 22.78
N ALA A 76 2.13 30.86 23.07
CA ALA A 76 2.80 30.82 24.37
C ALA A 76 3.86 31.93 24.52
#